data_AF-A0A7L4N6Z7-F1
#
_entry.id   AF-A0A7L4N6Z7-F1
#
_cell.length_a   1.000
_cell.length_b   1.000
_cell.length_c   1.000
_cell.angle_alpha   90.00
_cell.angle_beta   90.00
_cell.angle_gamma   90.00
#
_symmetry.space_group_name_H-M   'P 1'
#
loop_
_entity.id
_entity.type
_entity.pdbx_description
1 polymer ?
#
loop_
_entity_poly.entity_id
_entity_poly.type
_entity_poly.pdbx_seq_one_letter_code
_entity_poly.pdbx_strand_id
1 'polypeptide(L)' 'AQHRRVHSGEKPFACPDCGKSFADSSAFASHRRTHSGERPFTCPDCGRSFVHSSTFARHRRVHTGERPYGCGDCG' A
#
# COMPACT_ATOMS: atom_id res chain seq x y z
N ALA A 1 11.04 3.21 -18.83
CA ALA A 1 12.02 2.25 -18.24
C ALA A 1 11.39 1.33 -17.17
N GLN A 2 10.57 1.84 -16.23
CA GLN A 2 9.96 1.03 -15.15
C GLN A 2 8.98 -0.04 -15.64
N HIS A 3 8.12 0.27 -16.63
CA HIS A 3 7.16 -0.70 -17.20
C HIS A 3 7.85 -1.94 -17.79
N ARG A 4 9.04 -1.79 -18.39
CA ARG A 4 9.72 -2.91 -19.07
C ARG A 4 10.29 -3.96 -18.10
N ARG A 5 10.58 -3.58 -16.85
CA ARG A 5 11.10 -4.51 -15.82
C ARG A 5 10.04 -5.49 -15.30
N VAL A 6 8.76 -5.14 -15.42
CA VAL A 6 7.65 -6.05 -15.07
C VAL A 6 7.64 -7.26 -16.01
N HIS A 7 8.09 -7.10 -17.27
CA HIS A 7 8.16 -8.17 -18.26
C HIS A 7 9.45 -9.01 -18.17
N SER A 8 10.57 -8.45 -17.70
CA SER A 8 11.83 -9.21 -17.57
C SER A 8 11.90 -10.07 -16.31
N GLY A 9 11.05 -9.82 -15.31
CA GLY A 9 11.10 -10.51 -14.02
C GLY A 9 12.28 -10.10 -13.13
N GLU A 10 13.12 -9.16 -13.59
CA GLU A 10 14.24 -8.65 -12.82
C GLU A 10 13.75 -7.86 -11.60
N LYS A 11 14.13 -8.34 -10.42
CA LYS A 11 13.76 -7.76 -9.13
C LYS A 11 15.02 -7.36 -8.36
N PRO A 12 15.65 -6.22 -8.69
CA PRO A 12 16.95 -5.85 -8.13
C PRO A 12 16.86 -5.46 -6.65
N PHE A 13 15.67 -5.21 -6.11
CA PHE A 13 15.50 -4.80 -4.71
C PHE A 13 15.08 -5.98 -3.85
N ALA A 14 16.05 -6.70 -3.27
CA ALA A 14 15.80 -7.83 -2.38
C ALA A 14 15.77 -7.41 -0.90
N CYS A 15 14.83 -7.96 -0.14
CA CYS A 15 14.76 -7.81 1.30
C CYS A 15 15.67 -8.83 1.99
N PRO A 16 16.67 -8.38 2.78
CA PRO A 16 17.56 -9.30 3.48
C PRO A 16 16.85 -10.07 4.61
N ASP A 17 15.80 -9.49 5.20
CA ASP A 17 15.10 -10.10 6.34
C ASP A 17 14.20 -11.28 5.95
N CYS A 18 13.67 -11.30 4.72
CA CYS A 18 12.72 -12.33 4.29
C CYS A 18 12.92 -12.86 2.87
N GLY A 19 13.96 -12.41 2.16
CA GLY A 19 14.30 -12.86 0.80
C GLY A 19 13.35 -12.38 -0.31
N LYS A 20 12.33 -11.58 0.01
CA LYS A 20 11.39 -11.07 -1.01
C LYS A 20 12.06 -10.02 -1.89
N SER A 21 11.91 -10.15 -3.21
CA SER A 21 12.45 -9.20 -4.17
C SER A 21 11.37 -8.40 -4.90
N PHE A 22 11.67 -7.14 -5.18
CA PHE A 22 10.79 -6.15 -5.80
C PHE A 22 11.44 -5.57 -7.05
N ALA A 23 10.61 -5.21 -8.03
CA ALA A 23 11.05 -4.63 -9.30
C ALA A 23 11.37 -3.12 -9.18
N ASP A 24 10.77 -2.46 -8.19
CA ASP A 24 10.88 -1.03 -7.94
C ASP A 24 11.26 -0.72 -6.48
N SER A 25 12.00 0.38 -6.30
CA SER A 25 12.50 0.81 -5.00
C SER A 25 11.39 1.29 -4.07
N SER A 26 10.30 1.85 -4.61
CA SER A 26 9.16 2.34 -3.84
C SER A 26 8.38 1.20 -3.17
N ALA A 27 8.17 0.09 -3.87
CA ALA A 27 7.57 -1.13 -3.33
C ALA A 27 8.50 -1.79 -2.31
N PHE A 28 9.81 -1.82 -2.58
CA PHE A 28 10.78 -2.32 -1.61
C PHE A 28 10.79 -1.48 -0.33
N ALA A 29 10.86 -0.14 -0.42
CA ALA A 29 10.83 0.75 0.72
C ALA A 29 9.53 0.60 1.53
N SER A 30 8.40 0.46 0.83
CA SER A 30 7.10 0.25 1.49
C SER A 30 7.00 -1.12 2.16
N HIS A 31 7.58 -2.15 1.55
CA HIS A 31 7.71 -3.46 2.17
C HIS A 31 8.57 -3.40 3.43
N ARG A 32 9.69 -2.66 3.45
CA ARG A 32 10.52 -2.57 4.66
C ARG A 32 9.76 -2.04 5.89
N ARG A 33 8.77 -1.16 5.68
CA ARG A 33 7.90 -0.67 6.76
C ARG A 33 7.06 -1.78 7.42
N THR A 34 6.83 -2.91 6.73
CA THR A 34 6.13 -4.05 7.32
C THR A 34 6.96 -4.80 8.35
N HIS A 35 8.29 -4.71 8.25
CA HIS A 35 9.21 -5.32 9.23
C HIS A 35 9.45 -4.40 10.42
N SER A 36 9.58 -3.09 10.21
CA SER A 36 9.76 -2.13 11.30
C SER A 36 8.49 -1.88 12.11
N GLY A 37 7.32 -2.22 11.56
CA GLY A 37 6.03 -1.87 12.17
C GLY A 37 5.71 -0.38 12.08
N GLU A 38 6.48 0.39 11.32
CA GLU A 38 6.26 1.83 11.13
C GLU A 38 4.93 2.06 10.40
N ARG A 39 4.03 2.81 11.05
CA ARG A 39 2.70 3.12 10.53
C ARG A 39 2.47 4.63 10.57
N PRO A 40 3.01 5.38 9.60
CA PRO A 40 2.99 6.85 9.63
C PRO A 40 1.58 7.43 9.45
N PHE A 41 0.61 6.65 8.97
CA PHE A 41 -0.75 7.12 8.72
C PHE A 41 -1.70 6.68 9.83
N THR A 42 -1.91 7.52 10.84
CA THR A 42 -2.84 7.24 11.94
C THR A 42 -4.18 7.92 11.73
N CYS A 43 -5.27 7.17 11.91
CA CYS A 43 -6.62 7.71 11.88
C CYS A 43 -6.92 8.47 13.19
N PRO A 44 -7.27 9.76 13.13
CA PRO A 44 -7.59 10.53 14.33
C PRO A 44 -8.92 10.07 14.98
N ASP A 45 -9.86 9.55 14.20
CA ASP A 45 -11.19 9.16 14.68
C ASP A 45 -11.18 7.86 15.51
N CYS A 46 -10.28 6.92 15.19
CA CYS A 46 -10.26 5.60 15.85
C CYS A 46 -8.86 5.12 16.29
N GLY A 47 -7.83 5.94 16.12
CA GLY A 47 -6.44 5.63 16.49
C GLY A 47 -5.76 4.55 15.64
N ARG A 48 -6.42 4.02 14.61
CA ARG A 48 -5.88 2.93 13.78
C ARG A 48 -4.79 3.44 12.84
N SER A 49 -3.62 2.80 12.86
CA SER A 49 -2.49 3.20 12.01
C SER A 49 -2.25 2.28 10.81
N PHE A 50 -1.78 2.85 9.71
CA PHE A 50 -1.57 2.18 8.43
C PHE A 50 -0.18 2.47 7.87
N VAL A 51 0.34 1.50 7.12
CA VAL A 51 1.65 1.59 6.46
C VAL A 51 1.58 2.38 5.14
N HIS A 52 0.45 2.30 4.44
CA HIS A 52 0.25 2.92 3.12
C HIS A 52 -0.84 3.99 3.15
N SER A 53 -0.58 5.13 2.50
CA SER A 53 -1.51 6.25 2.38
C SER A 53 -2.80 5.86 1.66
N SER A 54 -2.72 5.03 0.62
CA SER A 54 -3.89 4.54 -0.12
C SER A 54 -4.83 3.71 0.75
N THR A 55 -4.26 2.89 1.63
CA THR A 55 -5.04 2.08 2.58
C THR A 55 -5.68 2.95 3.66
N PHE A 56 -4.94 3.95 4.15
CA PHE A 56 -5.48 4.95 5.08
C PHE A 56 -6.62 5.76 4.46
N ALA A 57 -6.43 6.27 3.24
CA ALA A 57 -7.44 7.04 2.53
C ALA A 57 -8.72 6.22 2.29
N ARG A 58 -8.58 4.94 1.92
CA ARG A 58 -9.73 4.03 1.81
C ARG A 58 -10.39 3.80 3.17
N HIS A 59 -9.61 3.64 4.24
CA HIS A 59 -10.14 3.46 5.58
C HIS A 59 -10.97 4.65 6.05
N ARG A 60 -10.53 5.89 5.78
CA ARG A 60 -11.29 7.10 6.16
C ARG A 60 -12.72 7.11 5.63
N ARG A 61 -12.97 6.49 4.48
CA ARG A 61 -14.31 6.37 3.89
C ARG A 61 -15.29 5.58 4.75
N VAL A 62 -14.79 4.73 5.65
CA VAL A 62 -15.63 3.99 6.60
C VAL A 62 -16.27 4.94 7.61
N HIS A 63 -15.59 6.02 7.98
CA HIS A 63 -16.11 7.01 8.93
C HIS A 63 -17.04 8.02 8.24
N THR A 64 -16.76 8.37 6.99
CA THR A 64 -17.61 9.30 6.22
C THR A 64 -18.81 8.62 5.57
N GLY A 65 -18.82 7.29 5.47
CA GLY A 65 -19.84 6.53 4.74
C GLY A 65 -19.79 6.73 3.22
N GLU A 66 -18.74 7.37 2.69
CA GLU A 66 -18.62 7.65 1.26
C GLU A 66 -18.52 6.36 0.45
N ARG A 67 -19.49 6.16 -0.46
CA ARG A 67 -19.52 5.07 -1.43
C ARG A 67 -19.34 5.64 -2.85
N PRO A 68 -18.10 5.98 -3.25
CA PRO A 68 -17.82 6.61 -4.55
C PRO A 68 -18.04 5.69 -5.75
N TYR A 69 -18.20 4.39 -5.52
CA TYR A 69 -18.53 3.42 -6.54
C TYR A 69 -19.95 2.92 -6.28
N GLY A 70 -20.91 3.51 -6.98
CA GLY A 70 -22.29 3.01 -7.07
C GLY A 70 -22.43 2.05 -8.25
N CYS A 71 -23.28 1.04 -8.12
CA CYS A 71 -23.66 0.22 -9.27
C CYS A 71 -24.69 1.02 -10.08
N GLY A 72 -24.44 1.23 -11.38
CA GLY A 72 -25.38 1.93 -12.26
C GLY A 72 -26.66 1.13 -12.56
N ASP A 73 -26.65 -0.17 -12.25
CA ASP A 73 -27.74 -1.11 -12.53
C ASP A 73 -28.62 -1.37 -11.28
N CYS A 74 -28.07 -1.17 -10.09
CA CYS A 74 -28.79 -1.34 -8.83
C CYS A 74 -28.32 -0.27 -7.82
N GLY A 75 -29.14 0.77 -7.66
CA GLY A 75 -28.99 1.78 -6.62
C GLY A 75 -29.31 1.24 -5.24
#